data_AF-A0AAT9GX50-F1
#
_entry.id   AF-A0AAT9GX50-F1
#
_cell.length_a   1.000
_cell.length_b   1.000
_cell.length_c   1.000
_cell.angle_alpha   90.00
_cell.angle_beta   90.00
_cell.angle_gamma   90.00
#
_symmetry.space_group_name_H-M   'P 1'
#
loop_
_entity.id
_entity.type
_entity.pdbx_description
1 polymer ?
#
loop_
_entity_poly.entity_id
_entity_poly.type
_entity_poly.pdbx_seq_one_letter_code
_entity_poly.pdbx_strand_id
1 'polypeptide(L)'
;MKKKLFFIVLLICFKNFAQNNPKIAFQKSRYELALDYYEKADYKKAIDLFYIASKIKPDNEIGQESTKKVDTLKAILRESLLKQAIGIWKLVGDKPVWSATQNVKASKEGFETLIEIKEDEIVSYEKNIKTQEKKVIKSEKLVYYSENKSDAMYSDIILSDGTVWNCTINDGSDELHVINIGHMADGHIEKITSNNTERFFVKVEK
;
A
#
# COMPACT_ATOMS: atom_id res chain seq x y z
N MET A 1 -16.37 53.63 -36.83
CA MET A 1 -15.68 53.10 -35.61
C MET A 1 -16.44 51.98 -34.89
N LYS A 2 -17.78 51.90 -34.96
CA LYS A 2 -18.59 50.86 -34.30
C LYS A 2 -18.25 49.39 -34.68
N LYS A 3 -17.90 49.12 -35.96
CA LYS A 3 -17.51 47.77 -36.43
C LYS A 3 -16.15 47.28 -35.90
N LYS A 4 -15.21 48.19 -35.59
CA LYS A 4 -13.89 47.85 -35.05
C LYS A 4 -13.97 47.46 -33.56
N LEU A 5 -14.91 48.05 -32.82
CA LEU A 5 -15.16 47.72 -31.41
C LEU A 5 -15.74 46.32 -31.23
N PHE A 6 -16.59 45.87 -32.16
CA PHE A 6 -17.14 44.50 -32.15
C PHE A 6 -16.06 43.43 -32.27
N PHE A 7 -15.06 43.64 -33.14
CA PHE A 7 -13.91 42.72 -33.28
C PHE A 7 -13.03 42.68 -32.03
N ILE A 8 -12.86 43.81 -31.34
CA ILE A 8 -12.08 43.88 -30.10
C ILE A 8 -12.78 43.11 -28.97
N VAL A 9 -14.10 43.26 -28.84
CA VAL A 9 -14.89 42.50 -27.86
C VAL A 9 -14.85 41.00 -28.15
N LEU A 10 -14.98 40.61 -29.43
CA LEU A 10 -14.88 39.21 -29.85
C LEU A 10 -13.51 38.60 -29.50
N LEU A 11 -12.42 39.32 -29.76
CA LEU A 11 -11.05 38.89 -29.44
C LEU A 11 -10.80 38.73 -27.93
N ILE A 12 -11.44 39.53 -27.08
CA ILE A 12 -11.32 39.43 -25.62
C ILE A 12 -12.11 38.22 -25.09
N CYS A 13 -13.26 37.88 -25.67
CA CYS A 13 -14.01 36.68 -25.30
C CYS A 13 -13.24 35.38 -25.58
N PHE A 14 -12.51 35.30 -26.70
CA PHE A 14 -11.71 34.11 -27.04
C PHE A 14 -10.46 33.92 -26.15
N LYS A 15 -9.87 34.98 -25.61
CA LYS A 15 -8.69 34.84 -24.71
C LYS A 15 -9.04 34.14 -23.39
N ASN A 16 -10.28 34.20 -22.94
CA ASN A 16 -10.72 33.53 -21.70
C ASN A 16 -10.96 32.02 -21.89
N PHE A 17 -11.15 31.52 -23.11
CA PHE A 17 -11.33 30.09 -23.38
C PHE A 17 -10.02 29.31 -23.55
N ALA A 18 -8.87 29.99 -23.63
CA ALA A 18 -7.57 29.36 -23.93
C ALA A 18 -6.58 29.33 -22.75
N GLN A 19 -6.96 29.78 -21.55
CA GLN A 19 -6.17 29.51 -20.34
C GLN A 19 -6.45 28.08 -19.86
N ASN A 20 -5.94 27.10 -20.62
CA ASN A 20 -5.95 25.71 -20.20
C ASN A 20 -5.12 25.62 -18.91
N ASN A 21 -5.77 25.54 -17.75
CA ASN A 21 -5.09 25.53 -16.47
C ASN A 21 -4.14 24.32 -16.45
N PRO A 22 -2.80 24.51 -16.42
CA PRO A 22 -1.86 23.40 -16.57
C PRO A 22 -2.07 22.30 -15.52
N LYS A 23 -2.58 22.65 -14.33
CA LYS A 23 -2.93 21.68 -13.29
C LYS A 23 -4.12 20.80 -13.69
N ILE A 24 -5.14 21.36 -14.33
CA ILE A 24 -6.32 20.61 -14.79
C ILE A 24 -5.93 19.69 -15.95
N ALA A 25 -5.12 20.18 -16.89
CA ALA A 25 -4.61 19.36 -17.99
C ALA A 25 -3.75 18.19 -17.47
N PHE A 26 -2.87 18.46 -16.50
CA PHE A 26 -2.05 17.42 -15.87
C PHE A 26 -2.88 16.40 -15.09
N GLN A 27 -3.88 16.87 -14.32
CA GLN A 27 -4.80 15.98 -13.60
C GLN A 27 -5.56 15.07 -14.55
N LYS A 28 -6.10 15.62 -15.65
CA LYS A 28 -6.81 14.85 -16.67
C LYS A 28 -5.92 13.79 -17.30
N SER A 29 -4.68 14.14 -17.64
CA SER A 29 -3.70 13.18 -18.18
C SER A 29 -3.40 12.03 -17.20
N ARG A 30 -3.27 12.31 -15.90
CA ARG A 30 -3.06 11.26 -14.88
C ARG A 30 -4.28 10.37 -14.72
N TYR A 31 -5.47 10.96 -14.75
CA TYR A 31 -6.73 10.24 -14.66
C TYR A 31 -6.95 9.31 -15.85
N GLU A 32 -6.73 9.79 -17.09
CA GLU A 32 -6.86 8.98 -18.30
C GLU A 32 -5.85 7.83 -18.34
N LEU A 33 -4.61 8.06 -17.89
CA LEU A 33 -3.62 7.00 -17.75
C LEU A 33 -4.00 5.98 -16.67
N ALA A 34 -4.61 6.44 -15.56
CA ALA A 34 -5.12 5.55 -14.53
C ALA A 34 -6.23 4.63 -15.04
N LEU A 35 -7.12 5.15 -15.90
CA LEU A 35 -8.16 4.37 -16.56
C LEU A 35 -7.56 3.30 -17.50
N ASP A 36 -6.55 3.64 -18.29
CA ASP A 36 -5.87 2.66 -19.16
C ASP A 36 -5.24 1.50 -18.36
N TYR A 37 -4.59 1.79 -17.23
CA TYR A 37 -4.08 0.74 -16.34
C TYR A 37 -5.20 -0.04 -15.65
N TYR A 38 -6.29 0.62 -15.27
CA TYR A 38 -7.47 -0.02 -14.69
C TYR A 38 -8.09 -1.04 -15.66
N GLU A 39 -8.26 -0.67 -16.93
CA GLU A 39 -8.79 -1.55 -17.98
C GLU A 39 -7.88 -2.76 -18.24
N LYS A 40 -6.56 -2.58 -18.08
CA LYS A 40 -5.56 -3.65 -18.18
C LYS A 40 -5.43 -4.48 -16.90
N ALA A 41 -6.26 -4.23 -15.88
CA ALA A 41 -6.20 -4.84 -14.55
C ALA A 41 -4.85 -4.64 -13.82
N ASP A 42 -4.07 -3.63 -14.18
CA ASP A 42 -2.85 -3.23 -13.47
C ASP A 42 -3.22 -2.28 -12.31
N TYR A 43 -3.90 -2.85 -11.32
CA TYR A 43 -4.48 -2.10 -10.21
C TYR A 43 -3.43 -1.41 -9.33
N LYS A 44 -2.21 -1.98 -9.23
CA LYS A 44 -1.09 -1.38 -8.49
C LYS A 44 -0.69 -0.03 -9.12
N LYS A 45 -0.59 0.07 -10.46
CA LYS A 45 -0.30 1.35 -11.12
C LYS A 45 -1.51 2.28 -11.18
N ALA A 46 -2.70 1.72 -11.35
CA ALA A 46 -3.93 2.52 -11.43
C ALA A 46 -4.18 3.30 -10.12
N ILE A 47 -4.02 2.66 -8.95
CA ILE A 47 -4.28 3.32 -7.66
C ILE A 47 -3.33 4.50 -7.42
N ASP A 48 -2.05 4.39 -7.79
CA ASP A 48 -1.08 5.47 -7.66
C ASP A 48 -1.45 6.69 -8.53
N LEU A 49 -1.91 6.45 -9.75
CA LEU A 49 -2.28 7.51 -10.68
C LEU A 49 -3.62 8.17 -10.31
N PHE A 50 -4.61 7.39 -9.86
CA PHE A 50 -5.84 7.96 -9.30
C PHE A 50 -5.54 8.76 -8.03
N TYR A 51 -4.62 8.29 -7.18
CA TYR A 51 -4.19 9.04 -6.01
C TYR A 51 -3.62 10.40 -6.40
N ILE A 52 -2.67 10.43 -7.35
CA ILE A 52 -2.09 11.67 -7.86
C ILE A 52 -3.19 12.59 -8.43
N ALA A 53 -4.10 12.06 -9.25
CA ALA A 53 -5.21 12.82 -9.82
C ALA A 53 -6.14 13.42 -8.74
N SER A 54 -6.40 12.67 -7.66
CA SER A 54 -7.22 13.14 -6.54
C SER A 54 -6.59 14.31 -5.78
N LYS A 55 -5.25 14.40 -5.74
CA LYS A 55 -4.52 15.42 -4.96
C LYS A 55 -4.31 16.74 -5.70
N ILE A 56 -4.34 16.75 -7.03
CA ILE A 56 -4.04 17.98 -7.80
C ILE A 56 -5.15 19.03 -7.65
N LYS A 57 -6.41 18.61 -7.83
CA LYS A 57 -7.62 19.42 -7.63
C LYS A 57 -8.71 18.53 -7.04
N PRO A 58 -8.77 18.39 -5.71
CA PRO A 58 -9.69 17.46 -5.06
C PRO A 58 -11.18 17.79 -5.29
N ASP A 59 -11.50 19.08 -5.40
CA ASP A 59 -12.89 19.55 -5.39
C ASP A 59 -13.61 19.41 -6.74
N ASN A 60 -12.87 19.15 -7.83
CA ASN A 60 -13.49 18.96 -9.14
C ASN A 60 -13.93 17.51 -9.35
N GLU A 61 -14.72 17.30 -10.41
CA GLU A 61 -15.29 15.98 -10.73
C GLU A 61 -14.21 14.89 -10.85
N ILE A 62 -13.12 15.15 -11.58
CA ILE A 62 -12.01 14.21 -11.71
C ILE A 62 -11.39 13.89 -10.34
N GLY A 63 -11.20 14.89 -9.48
CA GLY A 63 -10.65 14.72 -8.14
C GLY A 63 -11.52 13.82 -7.26
N GLN A 64 -12.82 14.10 -7.22
CA GLN A 64 -13.79 13.32 -6.46
C GLN A 64 -13.96 11.90 -6.98
N GLU A 65 -14.00 11.72 -8.31
CA GLU A 65 -14.05 10.39 -8.92
C GLU A 65 -12.77 9.61 -8.64
N SER A 66 -11.61 10.25 -8.76
CA SER A 66 -10.32 9.63 -8.46
C SER A 66 -10.26 9.15 -7.01
N THR A 67 -10.75 9.93 -6.04
CA THR A 67 -10.82 9.47 -4.63
C THR A 67 -11.66 8.21 -4.49
N LYS A 68 -12.84 8.15 -5.12
CA LYS A 68 -13.69 6.94 -5.09
C LYS A 68 -12.98 5.74 -5.74
N LYS A 69 -12.27 5.95 -6.85
CA LYS A 69 -11.48 4.89 -7.51
C LYS A 69 -10.35 4.39 -6.62
N VAL A 70 -9.67 5.27 -5.88
CA VAL A 70 -8.65 4.87 -4.90
C VAL A 70 -9.26 3.95 -3.85
N ASP A 71 -10.37 4.35 -3.21
CA ASP A 71 -11.04 3.53 -2.20
C ASP A 71 -11.41 2.13 -2.72
N THR A 72 -12.02 2.06 -3.91
CA THR A 72 -12.38 0.79 -4.55
C THR A 72 -11.16 -0.08 -4.84
N LEU A 73 -10.10 0.50 -5.43
CA LEU A 73 -8.88 -0.24 -5.74
C LEU A 73 -8.17 -0.72 -4.49
N LYS A 74 -8.22 0.06 -3.41
CA LYS A 74 -7.63 -0.31 -2.11
C LYS A 74 -8.25 -1.58 -1.57
N ALA A 75 -9.58 -1.71 -1.64
CA ALA A 75 -10.28 -2.92 -1.24
C ALA A 75 -9.89 -4.13 -2.10
N ILE A 76 -9.84 -3.97 -3.43
CA ILE A 76 -9.45 -5.03 -4.37
C ILE A 76 -8.01 -5.50 -4.11
N LEU A 77 -7.08 -4.56 -3.94
CA LEU A 77 -5.67 -4.86 -3.69
C LEU A 77 -5.45 -5.53 -2.34
N ARG A 78 -6.20 -5.13 -1.30
CA ARG A 78 -6.19 -5.79 0.02
C ARG A 78 -6.68 -7.22 -0.07
N GLU A 79 -7.80 -7.46 -0.75
CA GLU A 79 -8.34 -8.79 -0.94
C GLU A 79 -7.36 -9.68 -1.72
N SER A 80 -6.76 -9.15 -2.79
CA SER A 80 -5.75 -9.86 -3.58
C SER A 80 -4.51 -10.21 -2.74
N LEU A 81 -4.00 -9.25 -1.96
CA LEU A 81 -2.85 -9.46 -1.08
C LEU A 81 -3.17 -10.48 0.02
N LEU A 82 -4.33 -10.39 0.66
CA LEU A 82 -4.74 -11.31 1.72
C LEU A 82 -4.84 -12.75 1.21
N LYS A 83 -5.42 -12.95 0.02
CA LYS A 83 -5.47 -14.28 -0.63
C LYS A 83 -4.07 -14.89 -0.83
N GLN A 84 -3.08 -14.06 -1.14
CA GLN A 84 -1.68 -14.51 -1.25
C GLN A 84 -1.05 -14.75 0.13
N ALA A 85 -1.39 -13.91 1.11
CA ALA A 85 -0.84 -13.91 2.46
C ALA A 85 -1.35 -15.07 3.33
N ILE A 86 -2.57 -15.58 3.12
CA ILE A 86 -3.12 -16.67 3.95
C ILE A 86 -2.20 -17.89 3.92
N GLY A 87 -1.87 -18.42 5.11
CA GLY A 87 -1.00 -19.58 5.28
C GLY A 87 0.03 -19.40 6.40
N ILE A 88 0.94 -20.36 6.51
CA ILE A 88 1.99 -20.36 7.54
C ILE A 88 3.29 -19.87 6.94
N TRP A 89 3.92 -18.91 7.62
CA TRP A 89 5.16 -18.27 7.21
C TRP A 89 6.22 -18.43 8.29
N LYS A 90 7.45 -18.76 7.89
CA LYS A 90 8.60 -18.89 8.77
C LYS A 90 9.50 -17.67 8.64
N LEU A 91 9.86 -17.07 9.78
CA LEU A 91 10.83 -15.99 9.82
C LEU A 91 12.22 -16.51 9.40
N VAL A 92 12.81 -15.91 8.37
CA VAL A 92 14.14 -16.26 7.88
C VAL A 92 15.22 -15.23 8.26
N GLY A 93 14.83 -14.00 8.61
CA GLY A 93 15.74 -12.98 9.12
C GLY A 93 15.31 -11.56 8.83
N ASP A 94 16.29 -10.66 8.89
CA ASP A 94 16.20 -9.22 8.61
C ASP A 94 16.72 -8.85 7.21
N LYS A 95 17.05 -9.86 6.39
CA LYS A 95 17.53 -9.71 5.01
C LYS A 95 16.82 -10.68 4.07
N PRO A 96 16.72 -10.36 2.76
CA PRO A 96 16.15 -11.27 1.76
C PRO A 96 16.86 -12.62 1.71
N VAL A 97 16.14 -13.68 1.30
CA VAL A 97 16.67 -15.06 1.25
C VAL A 97 17.92 -15.19 0.38
N TRP A 98 18.02 -14.41 -0.69
CA TRP A 98 19.17 -14.45 -1.61
C TRP A 98 20.43 -13.73 -1.07
N SER A 99 20.36 -13.06 0.08
CA SER A 99 21.49 -12.30 0.60
C SER A 99 22.58 -13.22 1.15
N ALA A 100 23.79 -13.13 0.59
CA ALA A 100 24.99 -13.83 1.07
C ALA A 100 25.39 -13.50 2.53
N THR A 101 24.77 -12.48 3.13
CA THR A 101 25.02 -12.03 4.51
C THR A 101 23.85 -12.28 5.45
N GLN A 102 22.91 -13.17 5.07
CA GLN A 102 21.88 -13.64 5.99
C GLN A 102 22.53 -14.29 7.20
N ASN A 103 22.39 -13.65 8.35
CA ASN A 103 22.63 -14.32 9.62
C ASN A 103 21.41 -15.22 9.86
N VAL A 104 21.55 -16.54 9.68
CA VAL A 104 20.52 -17.58 9.92
C VAL A 104 20.12 -17.68 11.41
N LYS A 105 20.35 -16.63 12.21
CA LYS A 105 20.04 -16.56 13.65
C LYS A 105 18.67 -15.93 13.94
N ALA A 106 17.76 -15.90 12.97
CA ALA A 106 16.39 -15.40 13.19
C ALA A 106 15.62 -16.26 14.22
N SER A 107 15.99 -17.54 14.31
CA SER A 107 15.58 -18.50 15.34
C SER A 107 16.47 -18.37 16.58
N LYS A 108 15.86 -18.24 17.77
CA LYS A 108 16.56 -18.54 19.03
C LYS A 108 17.07 -19.98 18.97
N GLU A 109 18.22 -20.27 19.57
CA GLU A 109 18.82 -21.61 19.54
C GLU A 109 17.78 -22.71 19.88
N GLY A 110 17.40 -23.52 18.89
CA GLY A 110 16.44 -24.61 19.03
C GLY A 110 14.98 -24.31 18.73
N PHE A 111 14.60 -23.07 18.40
CA PHE A 111 13.20 -22.68 18.13
C PHE A 111 13.04 -21.86 16.84
N GLU A 112 12.11 -22.25 15.97
CA GLU A 112 11.69 -21.46 14.80
C GLU A 112 10.52 -20.53 15.14
N THR A 113 10.57 -19.29 14.64
CA THR A 113 9.46 -18.34 14.74
C THR A 113 8.58 -18.46 13.49
N LEU A 114 7.30 -18.72 13.70
CA LEU A 114 6.28 -18.83 12.65
C LEU A 114 5.19 -17.79 12.86
N ILE A 115 4.58 -17.34 11.78
CA ILE A 115 3.30 -16.63 11.80
C ILE A 115 2.30 -17.37 10.91
N GLU A 116 1.05 -17.43 11.33
CA GLU A 116 -0.07 -17.92 10.54
C GLU A 116 -1.00 -16.74 10.28
N ILE A 117 -1.18 -16.41 9.00
CA ILE A 117 -2.06 -15.34 8.56
C ILE A 117 -3.38 -15.99 8.15
N LYS A 118 -4.46 -15.57 8.79
CA LYS A 118 -5.84 -15.95 8.48
C LYS A 118 -6.60 -14.74 7.93
N GLU A 119 -7.88 -14.92 7.64
CA GLU A 119 -8.71 -13.86 7.07
C GLU A 119 -8.83 -12.63 7.99
N ASP A 120 -8.88 -12.82 9.32
CA ASP A 120 -9.16 -11.77 10.30
C ASP A 120 -8.14 -11.71 11.46
N GLU A 121 -7.19 -12.63 11.53
CA GLU A 121 -6.18 -12.68 12.59
C GLU A 121 -4.80 -13.11 12.08
N ILE A 122 -3.77 -12.74 12.85
CA ILE A 122 -2.38 -13.18 12.71
C ILE A 122 -2.00 -13.87 14.01
N VAL A 123 -1.53 -15.12 13.91
CA VAL A 123 -1.11 -15.92 15.07
C VAL A 123 0.38 -16.20 14.99
N SER A 124 1.12 -15.82 16.01
CA SER A 124 2.56 -16.07 16.14
C SER A 124 2.82 -17.33 16.96
N TYR A 125 3.77 -18.15 16.51
CA TYR A 125 4.16 -19.39 17.16
C TYR A 125 5.68 -19.51 17.30
N GLU A 126 6.09 -20.24 18.34
CA GLU A 126 7.43 -20.77 18.51
C GLU A 126 7.35 -22.29 18.31
N LYS A 127 8.11 -22.83 17.37
CA LYS A 127 8.19 -24.26 17.09
C LYS A 127 9.54 -24.80 17.52
N ASN A 128 9.56 -25.78 18.43
CA ASN A 128 10.80 -26.43 18.82
C ASN A 128 11.33 -27.30 17.67
N ILE A 129 12.58 -27.10 17.27
CA ILE A 129 13.18 -27.79 16.11
C ILE A 129 13.33 -29.30 16.39
N LYS A 130 13.64 -29.69 17.64
CA LYS A 130 13.88 -31.08 18.03
C LYS A 130 12.59 -31.84 18.28
N THR A 131 11.66 -31.26 19.05
CA THR A 131 10.42 -31.94 19.45
C THR A 131 9.27 -31.69 18.48
N GLN A 132 9.42 -30.75 17.55
CA GLN A 132 8.37 -30.29 16.62
C GLN A 132 7.14 -29.69 17.31
N GLU A 133 7.20 -29.48 18.63
CA GLU A 133 6.12 -28.91 19.42
C GLU A 133 5.89 -27.43 19.07
N LYS A 134 4.64 -27.08 18.74
CA LYS A 134 4.20 -25.73 18.34
C LYS A 134 3.53 -25.06 19.54
N LYS A 135 4.10 -23.96 20.02
CA LYS A 135 3.53 -23.13 21.10
C LYS A 135 3.03 -21.81 20.54
N VAL A 136 1.78 -21.46 20.84
CA VAL A 136 1.22 -20.12 20.53
C VAL A 136 1.89 -19.09 21.43
N ILE A 137 2.42 -18.03 20.82
CA ILE A 137 3.01 -16.89 21.53
C ILE A 137 1.98 -15.77 21.67
N LYS A 138 1.30 -15.45 20.56
CA LYS A 138 0.40 -14.30 20.46
C LYS A 138 -0.61 -14.56 19.33
N SER A 139 -1.85 -14.13 19.52
CA SER A 139 -2.84 -13.95 18.44
C SER A 139 -3.31 -12.50 18.49
N GLU A 140 -3.44 -11.88 17.33
CA GLU A 140 -3.94 -10.52 17.18
C GLU A 140 -4.77 -10.37 15.92
N LYS A 141 -5.73 -9.44 15.94
CA LYS A 141 -6.59 -9.17 14.77
C LYS A 141 -5.78 -8.54 13.64
N LEU A 142 -6.07 -8.94 12.42
CA LEU A 142 -5.56 -8.31 11.22
C LEU A 142 -6.33 -7.01 10.98
N VAL A 143 -5.67 -5.87 11.19
CA VAL A 143 -6.26 -4.55 11.01
C VAL A 143 -5.44 -3.77 10.01
N TYR A 144 -6.04 -3.41 8.87
CA TYR A 144 -5.39 -2.53 7.90
C TYR A 144 -5.33 -1.10 8.43
N TYR A 145 -4.16 -0.49 8.30
CA TYR A 145 -4.01 0.94 8.54
C TYR A 145 -4.73 1.73 7.45
N SER A 146 -5.55 2.72 7.85
CA SER A 146 -6.36 3.55 6.93
C SER A 146 -6.66 4.92 7.57
N GLU A 147 -5.64 5.74 7.79
CA GLU A 147 -5.82 7.09 8.37
C GLU A 147 -6.44 8.06 7.34
N ASN A 148 -6.09 7.92 6.06
CA ASN A 148 -6.61 8.79 5.00
C ASN A 148 -7.38 8.00 3.94
N LYS A 149 -8.65 8.37 3.73
CA LYS A 149 -9.52 7.86 2.64
C LYS A 149 -8.93 8.08 1.24
N SER A 150 -7.85 8.85 1.13
CA SER A 150 -7.22 9.09 -0.16
C SER A 150 -5.80 8.59 -0.22
N ASP A 151 -5.20 7.92 0.75
CA ASP A 151 -3.84 7.39 0.52
C ASP A 151 -3.89 6.13 -0.37
N ALA A 152 -2.87 5.95 -1.20
CA ALA A 152 -2.73 4.79 -2.08
C ALA A 152 -2.21 3.54 -1.34
N MET A 153 -1.86 3.64 -0.05
CA MET A 153 -1.22 2.57 0.69
C MET A 153 -2.26 1.53 1.11
N TYR A 154 -2.19 0.34 0.52
CA TYR A 154 -3.18 -0.71 0.73
C TYR A 154 -2.69 -1.85 1.62
N SER A 155 -1.37 -2.01 1.79
CA SER A 155 -0.76 -3.16 2.46
C SER A 155 -0.23 -2.89 3.87
N ASP A 156 -0.50 -1.70 4.41
CA ASP A 156 -0.10 -1.35 5.76
C ASP A 156 -1.07 -1.96 6.77
N ILE A 157 -0.52 -2.62 7.79
CA ILE A 157 -1.28 -3.17 8.92
C ILE A 157 -0.83 -2.53 10.23
N ILE A 158 -1.73 -2.43 11.18
CA ILE A 158 -1.44 -1.99 12.54
C ILE A 158 -1.57 -3.17 13.50
N LEU A 159 -0.52 -3.38 14.31
CA LEU A 159 -0.51 -4.40 15.35
C LEU A 159 -1.03 -3.84 16.67
N SER A 160 -1.38 -4.74 17.58
CA SER A 160 -1.93 -4.41 18.91
C SER A 160 -0.99 -3.58 19.79
N ASP A 161 0.31 -3.57 19.50
CA ASP A 161 1.32 -2.74 20.16
C ASP A 161 1.46 -1.34 19.54
N GLY A 162 0.60 -0.99 18.58
CA GLY A 162 0.61 0.30 17.88
C GLY A 162 1.62 0.38 16.74
N THR A 163 2.46 -0.63 16.50
CA THR A 163 3.39 -0.61 15.36
C THR A 163 2.66 -0.77 14.04
N VAL A 164 3.14 -0.05 13.02
CA VAL A 164 2.58 -0.06 11.66
C VAL A 164 3.59 -0.69 10.73
N TRP A 165 3.16 -1.73 10.01
CA TRP A 165 4.00 -2.52 9.13
C TRP A 165 3.48 -2.46 7.71
N ASN A 166 4.36 -2.10 6.77
CA ASN A 166 4.10 -2.28 5.36
C ASN A 166 4.40 -3.73 4.98
N CYS A 167 3.46 -4.40 4.30
CA CYS A 167 3.62 -5.78 3.86
C CYS A 167 3.73 -5.87 2.34
N THR A 168 4.71 -6.60 1.84
CA THR A 168 4.89 -6.89 0.42
C THR A 168 5.13 -8.38 0.22
N ILE A 169 4.34 -9.00 -0.65
CA ILE A 169 4.57 -10.36 -1.14
C ILE A 169 5.08 -10.22 -2.56
N ASN A 170 6.24 -10.81 -2.84
CA ASN A 170 6.83 -10.72 -4.16
C ASN A 170 6.15 -11.72 -5.10
N ASP A 171 5.56 -11.19 -6.19
CA ASP A 171 4.78 -11.96 -7.16
C ASP A 171 5.67 -13.07 -7.79
N GLY A 172 5.45 -14.32 -7.39
CA GLY A 172 6.20 -15.49 -7.87
C GLY A 172 7.21 -16.08 -6.87
N SER A 173 7.43 -15.43 -5.73
CA SER A 173 8.17 -16.03 -4.61
C SER A 173 7.25 -16.19 -3.41
N ASP A 174 7.34 -17.33 -2.74
CA ASP A 174 6.71 -17.57 -1.44
C ASP A 174 7.44 -16.79 -0.32
N GLU A 175 7.79 -15.51 -0.56
CA GLU A 175 8.50 -14.60 0.36
C GLU A 175 7.60 -13.41 0.72
N LEU A 176 7.42 -13.20 2.02
CA LEU A 176 6.74 -12.06 2.62
C LEU A 176 7.79 -11.15 3.26
N HIS A 177 7.88 -9.92 2.76
CA HIS A 177 8.70 -8.86 3.32
C HIS A 177 7.82 -7.90 4.09
N VAL A 178 8.21 -7.60 5.33
CA VAL A 178 7.53 -6.62 6.17
C VAL A 178 8.50 -5.58 6.70
N ILE A 179 8.10 -4.32 6.65
CA ILE A 179 8.90 -3.18 7.07
C ILE A 179 8.13 -2.40 8.12
N ASN A 180 8.72 -2.16 9.28
CA ASN A 180 8.14 -1.27 10.28
C ASN A 180 8.27 0.17 9.79
N ILE A 181 7.14 0.81 9.48
CA ILE A 181 7.09 2.17 8.91
C ILE A 181 6.69 3.22 9.94
N GLY A 182 6.27 2.83 11.14
CA GLY A 182 5.86 3.79 12.15
C GLY A 182 5.23 3.17 13.39
N HIS A 183 4.84 4.04 14.31
CA HIS A 183 4.13 3.69 15.53
C HIS A 183 2.97 4.66 15.75
N MET A 184 1.83 4.15 16.16
CA MET A 184 0.66 4.95 16.49
C MET A 184 0.77 5.48 17.92
N ALA A 185 0.98 6.79 18.03
CA ALA A 185 0.95 7.53 19.28
C ALA A 185 -0.16 8.59 19.22
N ASP A 186 -1.03 8.64 20.23
CA ASP A 186 -2.08 9.65 20.36
C ASP A 186 -2.99 9.83 19.13
N GLY A 187 -3.25 8.74 18.40
CA GLY A 187 -4.10 8.76 17.20
C GLY A 187 -3.41 9.22 15.91
N HIS A 188 -2.11 9.46 15.94
CA HIS A 188 -1.28 9.81 14.79
C HIS A 188 -0.12 8.83 14.61
N ILE A 189 0.33 8.68 13.36
CA ILE A 189 1.49 7.85 13.05
C ILE A 189 2.80 8.64 13.20
N GLU A 190 3.65 8.22 14.13
CA GLU A 190 5.05 8.61 14.18
C GLU A 190 5.82 7.77 13.15
N LYS A 191 6.12 8.38 11.99
CA LYS A 191 6.78 7.68 10.88
C LYS A 191 8.26 7.43 11.19
N ILE A 192 8.72 6.22 10.91
CA ILE A 192 10.14 5.87 10.92
C ILE A 192 10.71 6.19 9.54
N THR A 193 11.56 7.21 9.47
CA THR A 193 12.14 7.69 8.21
C THR A 193 13.51 7.09 7.89
N SER A 194 14.14 6.40 8.84
CA SER A 194 15.44 5.77 8.66
C SER A 194 15.61 4.58 9.61
N ASN A 195 16.47 3.63 9.23
CA ASN A 195 16.78 2.42 9.99
C ASN A 195 15.53 1.59 10.36
N ASN A 196 14.59 1.50 9.41
CA ASN A 196 13.38 0.71 9.57
C ASN A 196 13.74 -0.75 9.89
N THR A 197 13.01 -1.33 10.83
CA THR A 197 13.15 -2.76 11.11
C THR A 197 12.48 -3.54 10.00
N GLU A 198 13.23 -4.41 9.35
CA GLU A 198 12.74 -5.28 8.28
C GLU A 198 12.72 -6.73 8.74
N ARG A 199 11.75 -7.49 8.25
CA ARG A 199 11.67 -8.94 8.46
C ARG A 199 11.25 -9.63 7.18
N PHE A 200 11.84 -10.78 6.95
CA PHE A 200 11.58 -11.63 5.81
C PHE A 200 11.05 -12.96 6.29
N PHE A 201 9.98 -13.41 5.66
CA PHE A 201 9.37 -14.69 5.94
C PHE A 201 9.23 -15.51 4.65
N VAL A 202 9.28 -16.84 4.79
CA VAL A 202 9.05 -17.78 3.69
C VAL A 202 7.84 -18.66 3.99
N LYS A 203 6.95 -18.85 3.02
CA LYS A 203 5.75 -19.67 3.16
C LYS A 203 6.14 -21.13 3.33
N VAL A 204 5.58 -21.80 4.35
CA VAL A 204 5.87 -23.20 4.68
C VAL A 204 4.69 -24.10 4.33
N GLU A 205 3.46 -23.61 4.46
CA GLU A 205 2.23 -24.34 4.15
C GLU A 205 1.24 -23.43 3.40
N LYS A 206 0.61 -23.97 2.34
CA LYS A 206 -0.40 -23.29 1.50
C LYS A 206 -1.81 -23.67 1.92
#